data_AF-A0A916VVX5-F1
#
_entry.id   AF-A0A916VVX5-F1
#
_cell.length_a   1.000
_cell.length_b   1.000
_cell.length_c   1.000
_cell.angle_alpha   90.00
_cell.angle_beta   90.00
_cell.angle_gamma   90.00
#
_symmetry.space_group_name_H-M   'P 1'
#
loop_
_entity.id
_entity.type
_entity.pdbx_description
1 polymer ?
#
loop_
_entity_poly.entity_id
_entity_poly.type
_entity_poly.pdbx_seq_one_letter_code
_entity_poly.pdbx_strand_id
1 'polypeptide(L)'
;MNTCGVRTGDQSLQNQPNYMVEIPIAPLHNKFNPLCLLGKRKDHQGWHTENFDKKVWKNEIVQATLADIRDAMILSGPFKYFPFWCLDRLLGLSIQAKYYEQGKIIGHKLPKPEQIRIEDNPPEYKRSKRFYVFAELLLLKNNPQYGYLWNLILAQLTEIPVRAVSSINRRFSENKMQKIPHG
;
A
#
# COMPACT_ATOMS: atom_id res chain seq x y z
N MET A 1 -14.10 -11.19 14.74
CA MET A 1 -12.91 -10.35 14.52
C MET A 1 -13.33 -9.19 13.65
N ASN A 2 -13.54 -8.02 14.25
CA ASN A 2 -13.87 -6.81 13.48
C ASN A 2 -12.55 -6.22 13.01
N THR A 3 -12.17 -6.49 11.77
CA THR A 3 -11.05 -5.86 11.08
C THR A 3 -11.36 -4.38 10.85
N CYS A 4 -10.34 -3.53 10.62
CA CYS A 4 -10.50 -2.12 10.26
C CYS A 4 -11.33 -1.94 8.99
N GLY A 5 -12.64 -1.98 9.15
CA GLY A 5 -13.64 -1.43 8.27
C GLY A 5 -14.60 -0.66 9.15
N VAL A 6 -14.94 0.55 8.71
CA VAL A 6 -16.26 1.20 8.85
C VAL A 6 -17.09 0.55 9.95
N ARG A 7 -17.24 1.25 11.09
CA ARG A 7 -18.19 0.81 12.13
C ARG A 7 -19.46 0.45 11.38
N THR A 8 -20.02 -0.72 11.63
CA THR A 8 -21.07 -1.32 10.77
C THR A 8 -22.29 -0.41 10.54
N GLY A 9 -22.42 0.69 11.31
CA GLY A 9 -23.38 1.79 11.10
C GLY A 9 -23.00 2.89 10.09
N ASP A 10 -21.75 3.01 9.63
CA ASP A 10 -21.30 4.09 8.73
C ASP A 10 -21.68 3.86 7.26
N GLN A 11 -22.03 2.62 6.86
CA GLN A 11 -22.46 2.34 5.48
C GLN A 11 -23.82 2.97 5.15
N SER A 12 -24.74 3.04 6.12
CA SER A 12 -26.03 3.71 5.95
C SER A 12 -25.87 5.24 5.93
N LEU A 13 -24.89 5.76 6.67
CA LEU A 13 -24.56 7.19 6.72
C LEU A 13 -23.88 7.68 5.44
N GLN A 14 -23.19 6.81 4.69
CA GLN A 14 -22.53 7.16 3.42
C GLN A 14 -23.48 7.75 2.36
N ASN A 15 -24.77 7.37 2.39
CA ASN A 15 -25.77 7.87 1.45
C ASN A 15 -26.46 9.15 1.95
N GLN A 16 -26.11 9.65 3.14
CA GLN A 16 -26.69 10.86 3.66
C GLN A 16 -26.02 12.10 3.04
N PRO A 17 -26.81 13.11 2.64
CA PRO A 17 -26.24 14.38 2.20
C PRO A 17 -25.39 14.99 3.33
N ASN A 18 -24.21 15.50 2.98
CA ASN A 18 -23.21 16.11 3.89
C ASN A 18 -22.50 15.18 4.88
N TYR A 19 -22.65 13.86 4.77
CA TYR A 19 -21.88 12.93 5.60
C TYR A 19 -20.58 12.50 4.90
N MET A 20 -19.44 12.75 5.53
CA MET A 20 -18.14 12.30 5.02
C MET A 20 -17.70 11.03 5.78
N VAL A 21 -17.43 9.95 5.05
CA VAL A 21 -17.06 8.67 5.65
C VAL A 21 -15.67 8.76 6.28
N GLU A 22 -15.55 8.43 7.55
CA GLU A 22 -14.28 8.41 8.28
C GLU A 22 -13.33 7.33 7.75
N ILE A 23 -12.04 7.65 7.68
CA ILE A 23 -10.99 6.72 7.29
C ILE A 23 -10.11 6.43 8.52
N PRO A 24 -10.10 5.17 9.02
CA PRO A 24 -9.24 4.79 10.12
C PRO A 24 -7.77 4.74 9.67
N ILE A 25 -6.86 4.81 10.64
CA ILE A 25 -5.44 4.49 10.39
C ILE A 25 -5.32 3.04 9.89
N ALA A 26 -4.29 2.74 9.08
CA ALA A 26 -3.89 1.37 8.72
C ALA A 26 -4.01 0.43 9.92
N PRO A 27 -4.43 -0.83 9.70
CA PRO A 27 -4.77 -1.75 10.78
C PRO A 27 -3.52 -2.34 11.45
N LEU A 28 -2.64 -1.49 11.97
CA LEU A 28 -1.36 -1.87 12.55
C LEU A 28 -1.51 -2.70 13.83
N HIS A 29 -2.63 -2.56 14.55
CA HIS A 29 -3.02 -3.44 15.65
C HIS A 29 -3.25 -4.91 15.24
N ASN A 30 -3.40 -5.21 13.95
CA ASN A 30 -3.56 -6.59 13.51
C ASN A 30 -2.29 -7.38 13.83
N LYS A 31 -2.49 -8.54 14.46
CA LYS A 31 -1.41 -9.45 14.81
C LYS A 31 -0.81 -10.08 13.55
N PHE A 32 0.44 -10.50 13.69
CA PHE A 32 1.10 -11.31 12.69
C PHE A 32 0.31 -12.62 12.48
N ASN A 33 0.12 -12.99 11.21
CA ASN A 33 -0.59 -14.18 10.79
C ASN A 33 0.25 -14.95 9.76
N PRO A 34 0.91 -16.07 10.16
CA PRO A 34 1.74 -16.84 9.25
C PRO A 34 0.92 -17.53 8.14
N LEU A 35 -0.40 -17.67 8.29
CA LEU A 35 -1.28 -18.23 7.25
C LEU A 35 -1.32 -17.35 5.99
N CYS A 36 -0.81 -16.11 6.04
CA CYS A 36 -0.58 -15.26 4.87
C CYS A 36 0.35 -15.91 3.81
N LEU A 37 1.12 -16.93 4.17
CA LEU A 37 1.93 -17.71 3.22
C LEU A 37 1.10 -18.69 2.37
N LEU A 38 -0.03 -19.15 2.89
CA LEU A 38 -0.85 -20.22 2.30
C LEU A 38 -2.10 -19.69 1.59
N GLY A 39 -2.41 -18.40 1.74
CA GLY A 39 -3.63 -17.84 1.19
C GLY A 39 -3.65 -16.32 1.12
N LYS A 40 -4.74 -15.78 0.59
CA LYS A 40 -4.95 -14.34 0.52
C LYS A 40 -5.09 -13.76 1.93
N ARG A 41 -4.37 -12.68 2.20
CA ARG A 41 -4.50 -11.93 3.46
C ARG A 41 -5.96 -11.45 3.67
N LYS A 42 -6.37 -11.33 4.93
CA LYS A 42 -7.70 -10.80 5.32
C LYS A 42 -7.60 -9.69 6.37
N ASP A 43 -6.39 -9.40 6.83
CA ASP A 43 -6.10 -8.39 7.85
C ASP A 43 -6.36 -6.96 7.35
N HIS A 44 -6.12 -6.69 6.07
CA HIS A 44 -6.50 -5.43 5.39
C HIS A 44 -8.01 -5.25 5.14
N GLN A 45 -8.88 -6.16 5.60
CA GLN A 45 -10.32 -6.09 5.30
C GLN A 45 -10.97 -4.84 5.89
N GLY A 46 -11.40 -3.96 4.99
CA GLY A 46 -12.07 -2.69 5.23
C GLY A 46 -11.31 -1.52 4.60
N TRP A 47 -11.80 -0.29 4.80
CA TRP A 47 -11.29 0.87 4.09
C TRP A 47 -9.98 1.36 4.69
N HIS A 48 -8.90 1.29 3.90
CA HIS A 48 -7.56 1.74 4.27
C HIS A 48 -6.98 2.59 3.14
N THR A 49 -6.04 3.45 3.50
CA THR A 49 -5.43 4.39 2.56
C THR A 49 -3.93 4.16 2.52
N GLU A 50 -3.51 3.24 1.67
CA GLU A 50 -2.09 2.88 1.54
C GLU A 50 -1.28 3.87 0.68
N ASN A 51 -1.93 4.79 -0.03
CA ASN A 51 -1.24 5.73 -0.92
C ASN A 51 -1.19 7.17 -0.36
N PHE A 52 -0.01 7.78 -0.42
CA PHE A 52 0.23 9.19 -0.10
C PHE A 52 -0.34 10.15 -1.16
N ASP A 53 -0.36 9.74 -2.44
CA ASP A 53 -0.67 10.56 -3.63
C ASP A 53 -2.05 11.24 -3.64
N LYS A 54 -2.96 10.82 -2.77
CA LYS A 54 -4.38 11.22 -2.79
C LYS A 54 -4.79 12.06 -1.58
N LYS A 55 -3.83 12.62 -0.84
CA LYS A 55 -4.08 13.32 0.42
C LYS A 55 -3.21 14.56 0.61
N VAL A 56 -3.77 15.56 1.29
CA VAL A 56 -3.03 16.71 1.81
C VAL A 56 -2.55 16.37 3.21
N TRP A 57 -1.24 16.44 3.43
CA TRP A 57 -0.61 16.14 4.72
C TRP A 57 -0.02 17.41 5.34
N LYS A 58 -0.01 17.49 6.67
CA LYS A 58 0.69 18.55 7.40
C LYS A 58 2.20 18.41 7.19
N ASN A 59 2.86 19.51 6.82
CA ASN A 59 4.29 19.50 6.49
C ASN A 59 5.15 18.98 7.66
N GLU A 60 4.79 19.34 8.90
CA GLU A 60 5.52 18.95 10.10
C GLU A 60 5.53 17.42 10.29
N ILE A 61 4.38 16.76 10.04
CA ILE A 61 4.23 15.31 10.10
C ILE A 61 5.08 14.63 9.02
N VAL A 62 5.06 15.19 7.82
CA VAL A 62 5.81 14.64 6.67
C VAL A 62 7.30 14.76 6.92
N GLN A 63 7.80 15.93 7.30
CA GLN A 63 9.24 16.15 7.55
C GLN A 63 9.76 15.26 8.68
N ALA A 64 9.01 15.16 9.79
CA ALA A 64 9.38 14.28 10.89
C ALA A 64 9.44 12.80 10.49
N THR A 65 8.60 12.37 9.55
CA THR A 65 8.61 10.98 9.07
C THR A 65 9.69 10.75 8.01
N LEU A 66 9.99 11.74 7.18
CA LEU A 66 11.05 11.67 6.17
C LEU A 66 12.43 11.47 6.80
N ALA A 67 12.69 12.05 7.98
CA ALA A 67 13.92 11.80 8.74
C ALA A 67 14.08 10.30 9.07
N ASP A 68 13.03 9.66 9.59
CA ASP A 68 13.05 8.23 9.91
C ASP A 68 13.24 7.36 8.66
N ILE A 69 12.57 7.72 7.56
CA ILE A 69 12.70 7.01 6.28
C ILE A 69 14.13 7.13 5.74
N ARG A 70 14.72 8.34 5.77
CA ARG A 70 16.11 8.58 5.36
C ARG A 70 17.06 7.67 6.12
N ASP A 71 16.85 7.53 7.43
CA ASP A 71 17.70 6.69 8.27
C ASP A 71 17.45 5.19 7.99
N ALA A 72 16.21 4.80 7.68
CA ALA A 72 15.88 3.45 7.24
C ALA A 72 16.63 3.06 5.96
N MET A 73 16.70 3.98 4.99
CA MET A 73 17.33 3.80 3.68
C MET A 73 18.83 3.48 3.79
N ILE A 74 19.49 3.81 4.89
CA ILE A 74 20.89 3.44 5.15
C ILE A 74 20.91 1.98 5.61
N LEU A 75 21.32 1.07 4.74
CA LEU A 75 21.35 -0.37 5.04
C LEU A 75 22.53 -0.72 5.95
N SER A 76 23.73 -0.30 5.57
CA SER A 76 24.96 -0.43 6.37
C SER A 76 26.06 0.47 5.80
N GLY A 77 26.78 1.22 6.64
CA GLY A 77 27.88 2.09 6.20
C GLY A 77 27.52 2.96 4.98
N PRO A 78 28.23 2.86 3.84
CA PRO A 78 27.92 3.63 2.63
C PRO A 78 26.73 3.09 1.83
N PHE A 79 26.23 1.88 2.13
CA PHE A 79 25.17 1.24 1.36
C PHE A 79 23.81 1.84 1.70
N LYS A 80 23.20 2.49 0.69
CA LYS A 80 21.87 3.09 0.77
C LYS A 80 20.95 2.48 -0.26
N TYR A 81 19.68 2.29 0.10
CA TYR A 81 18.64 1.84 -0.80
C TYR A 81 17.53 2.88 -0.89
N PHE A 82 17.22 3.34 -2.10
CA PHE A 82 16.18 4.32 -2.36
C PHE A 82 15.00 3.68 -3.13
N PRO A 83 13.83 3.48 -2.50
CA PRO A 83 12.65 2.87 -3.12
C PRO A 83 11.88 3.87 -4.01
N PHE A 84 12.50 4.35 -5.10
CA PHE A 84 11.93 5.41 -5.97
C PHE A 84 10.48 5.13 -6.41
N TRP A 85 10.18 3.91 -6.83
CA TRP A 85 8.90 3.52 -7.43
C TRP A 85 7.76 3.26 -6.43
N CYS A 86 8.06 3.35 -5.13
CA CYS A 86 7.14 3.00 -4.05
C CYS A 86 7.25 3.92 -2.84
N LEU A 87 7.85 5.10 -3.04
CA LEU A 87 8.04 6.10 -1.99
C LEU A 87 6.69 6.65 -1.48
N ASP A 88 5.69 6.76 -2.34
CA ASP A 88 4.32 7.15 -2.00
C ASP A 88 3.69 6.21 -0.95
N ARG A 89 3.80 4.90 -1.18
CA ARG A 89 3.31 3.88 -0.24
C ARG A 89 4.17 3.83 1.03
N LEU A 90 5.50 3.89 0.89
CA LEU A 90 6.41 3.89 2.03
C LEU A 90 6.12 5.07 2.96
N LEU A 91 6.00 6.28 2.41
CA LEU A 91 5.72 7.48 3.18
C LEU A 91 4.34 7.40 3.83
N GLY A 92 3.30 7.01 3.07
CA GLY A 92 1.94 6.86 3.58
C GLY A 92 1.84 5.88 4.75
N LEU A 93 2.52 4.73 4.67
CA LEU A 93 2.54 3.73 5.74
C LEU A 93 3.47 4.14 6.89
N SER A 94 4.60 4.80 6.63
CA SER A 94 5.51 5.27 7.69
C SER A 94 4.85 6.32 8.57
N ILE A 95 4.10 7.25 7.98
CA ILE A 95 3.32 8.24 8.75
C ILE A 95 2.29 7.52 9.62
N GLN A 96 1.56 6.56 9.04
CA GLN A 96 0.56 5.79 9.77
C GLN A 96 1.17 4.94 10.89
N ALA A 97 2.39 4.42 10.71
CA ALA A 97 3.12 3.65 11.71
C ALA A 97 3.65 4.51 12.86
N LYS A 98 4.18 5.69 12.54
CA LYS A 98 4.73 6.64 13.52
C LYS A 98 3.65 7.25 14.42
N TYR A 99 2.51 7.59 13.84
CA TYR A 99 1.41 8.27 14.54
C TYR A 99 0.20 7.35 14.77
N TYR A 100 0.45 6.04 14.85
CA TYR A 100 -0.61 5.07 15.06
C TYR A 100 -1.27 5.24 16.43
N GLU A 101 -2.58 5.43 16.44
CA GLU A 101 -3.42 5.39 17.63
C GLU A 101 -4.67 4.57 17.30
N GLN A 102 -4.97 3.56 18.12
CA GLN A 102 -6.11 2.69 17.87
C GLN A 102 -7.43 3.47 17.95
N GLY A 103 -8.29 3.32 16.93
CA GLY A 103 -9.58 4.01 16.88
C GLY A 103 -9.50 5.47 16.41
N LYS A 104 -8.31 5.99 16.09
CA LYS A 104 -8.14 7.34 15.57
C LYS A 104 -8.52 7.43 14.10
N ILE A 105 -9.16 8.54 13.76
CA ILE A 105 -9.57 8.90 12.40
C ILE A 105 -8.49 9.80 11.80
N ILE A 106 -7.96 9.45 10.63
CA ILE A 106 -6.92 10.24 9.93
C ILE A 106 -7.47 11.13 8.82
N GLY A 107 -8.78 11.13 8.64
CA GLY A 107 -9.45 11.99 7.70
C GLY A 107 -10.77 11.40 7.27
N HIS A 108 -11.38 12.07 6.31
CA HIS A 108 -12.65 11.65 5.76
C HIS A 108 -12.51 11.44 4.26
N LYS A 109 -13.30 10.52 3.73
CA LYS A 109 -13.45 10.29 2.30
C LYS A 109 -14.25 11.46 1.72
N LEU A 110 -13.69 12.06 0.67
CA LEU A 110 -14.41 13.08 -0.09
C LEU A 110 -15.66 12.47 -0.76
N PRO A 111 -16.81 13.14 -0.70
CA PRO A 111 -18.03 12.69 -1.36
C PRO A 111 -17.91 12.89 -2.88
N LYS A 112 -18.06 11.79 -3.64
CA LYS A 112 -18.14 11.71 -5.13
C LYS A 112 -17.03 12.43 -5.95
N PRO A 113 -16.82 12.04 -7.23
CA PRO A 113 -15.72 12.57 -8.05
C PRO A 113 -15.93 14.00 -8.60
N GLU A 114 -16.98 14.70 -8.17
CA GLU A 114 -17.32 16.05 -8.64
C GLU A 114 -16.30 17.12 -8.19
N GLN A 115 -15.43 16.81 -7.23
CA GLN A 115 -14.27 17.63 -6.90
C GLN A 115 -13.09 17.29 -7.82
N ILE A 116 -12.64 18.30 -8.58
CA ILE A 116 -11.49 18.38 -9.49
C ILE A 116 -10.38 17.35 -9.16
N ARG A 117 -10.57 16.11 -9.62
CA ARG A 117 -9.52 15.10 -9.73
C ARG A 117 -9.37 14.82 -11.21
N ILE A 118 -8.62 15.70 -11.87
CA ILE A 118 -8.09 15.45 -13.19
C ILE A 118 -6.88 14.52 -12.98
N GLU A 119 -7.12 13.26 -12.59
CA GLU A 119 -6.09 12.23 -12.75
C GLU A 119 -6.22 11.77 -14.20
N ASP A 120 -5.67 12.56 -15.13
CA ASP A 120 -5.56 12.19 -16.53
C ASP A 120 -4.48 11.11 -16.63
N ASN A 121 -4.89 9.89 -16.34
CA ASN A 121 -4.05 8.70 -16.45
C ASN A 121 -4.63 7.91 -17.63
N PRO A 122 -4.15 8.15 -18.86
CA PRO A 122 -4.61 7.43 -20.04
C PRO A 122 -4.66 5.93 -19.76
N PRO A 123 -5.66 5.18 -20.27
CA PRO A 123 -5.81 3.74 -20.04
C PRO A 123 -4.59 2.90 -20.47
N GLU A 124 -3.68 3.51 -21.23
CA GLU A 124 -2.35 3.03 -21.60
C GLU A 124 -1.40 2.89 -20.40
N TYR A 125 -1.53 3.77 -19.39
CA TYR A 125 -0.81 3.74 -18.12
C TYR A 125 -1.48 2.82 -17.08
N LYS A 126 -2.01 1.67 -17.52
CA LYS A 126 -2.45 0.62 -16.59
C LYS A 126 -1.32 0.36 -15.61
N ARG A 127 -1.61 0.58 -14.32
CA ARG A 127 -0.64 0.39 -13.23
C ARG A 127 0.07 -0.95 -13.44
N SER A 128 1.37 -0.89 -13.73
CA SER A 128 2.23 -2.06 -13.72
C SER A 128 2.08 -2.73 -12.35
N LYS A 129 2.28 -4.06 -12.28
CA LYS A 129 2.25 -4.79 -11.01
C LYS A 129 3.36 -4.26 -10.10
N ARG A 130 3.08 -3.17 -9.36
CA ARG A 130 4.02 -2.55 -8.44
C ARG A 130 4.43 -3.59 -7.42
N PHE A 131 5.71 -3.61 -7.12
CA PHE A 131 6.31 -4.58 -6.23
C PHE A 131 6.91 -3.80 -5.07
N TYR A 132 6.22 -3.84 -3.93
CA TYR A 132 6.50 -2.97 -2.80
C TYR A 132 7.33 -3.64 -1.72
N VAL A 133 7.70 -4.91 -1.87
CA VAL A 133 8.45 -5.69 -0.88
C VAL A 133 9.63 -4.92 -0.30
N PHE A 134 10.43 -4.25 -1.15
CA PHE A 134 11.59 -3.52 -0.66
C PHE A 134 11.24 -2.26 0.15
N ALA A 135 10.19 -1.52 -0.23
CA ALA A 135 9.67 -0.44 0.59
C ALA A 135 9.11 -0.97 1.92
N GLU A 136 8.39 -2.08 1.88
CA GLU A 136 7.81 -2.69 3.08
C GLU A 136 8.89 -3.25 4.01
N LEU A 137 10.01 -3.75 3.49
CA LEU A 137 11.18 -4.13 4.29
C LEU A 137 11.80 -2.94 5.02
N LEU A 138 11.93 -1.78 4.37
CA LEU A 138 12.39 -0.55 5.02
C LEU A 138 11.42 -0.10 6.13
N LEU A 139 10.12 -0.19 5.85
CA LEU A 139 9.08 0.13 6.82
C LEU A 139 9.13 -0.80 8.05
N LEU A 140 9.33 -2.10 7.81
CA LEU A 140 9.45 -3.12 8.85
C LEU A 140 10.72 -2.93 9.69
N LYS A 141 11.85 -2.56 9.07
CA LYS A 141 13.09 -2.25 9.77
C LYS A 141 12.89 -1.19 10.86
N ASN A 142 12.13 -0.14 10.56
CA ASN A 142 11.84 0.94 11.52
C ASN A 142 10.70 0.60 12.49
N ASN A 143 9.79 -0.30 12.11
CA ASN A 143 8.57 -0.59 12.88
C ASN A 143 8.32 -2.09 13.05
N PRO A 144 9.27 -2.87 13.61
CA PRO A 144 9.15 -4.32 13.70
C PRO A 144 8.03 -4.78 14.64
N GLN A 145 7.53 -3.90 15.52
CA GLN A 145 6.48 -4.17 16.49
C GLN A 145 5.10 -4.47 15.86
N TYR A 146 4.87 -4.04 14.60
CA TYR A 146 3.56 -4.20 13.97
C TYR A 146 3.48 -5.49 13.16
N GLY A 147 2.69 -6.45 13.67
CA GLY A 147 2.43 -7.73 12.99
C GLY A 147 1.80 -7.58 11.60
N TYR A 148 0.99 -6.54 11.39
CA TYR A 148 0.45 -6.20 10.07
C TYR A 148 1.52 -6.00 8.99
N LEU A 149 2.66 -5.39 9.34
CA LEU A 149 3.75 -5.13 8.37
C LEU A 149 4.45 -6.42 7.94
N TRP A 150 4.57 -7.38 8.86
CA TRP A 150 5.04 -8.73 8.53
C TRP A 150 4.09 -9.44 7.56
N ASN A 151 2.78 -9.37 7.81
CA ASN A 151 1.78 -9.94 6.90
C ASN A 151 1.86 -9.30 5.51
N LEU A 152 2.12 -7.99 5.45
CA LEU A 152 2.32 -7.23 4.22
C LEU A 152 3.43 -7.81 3.35
N ILE A 153 4.61 -7.98 3.95
CA ILE A 153 5.79 -8.52 3.27
C ILE A 153 5.57 -9.96 2.84
N LEU A 154 5.11 -10.84 3.74
CA LEU A 154 4.95 -12.25 3.44
C LEU A 154 3.99 -12.49 2.26
N ALA A 155 2.87 -11.77 2.23
CA ALA A 155 1.92 -11.87 1.14
C ALA A 155 2.49 -11.38 -0.20
N GLN A 156 3.45 -10.46 -0.22
CA GLN A 156 4.11 -10.08 -1.47
C GLN A 156 5.25 -11.02 -1.86
N LEU A 157 5.93 -11.63 -0.90
CA LEU A 157 6.94 -12.65 -1.16
C LEU A 157 6.34 -13.87 -1.87
N THR A 158 5.11 -14.28 -1.51
CA THR A 158 4.41 -15.38 -2.20
C THR A 158 3.99 -15.04 -3.62
N GLU A 159 3.87 -13.76 -3.97
CA GLU A 159 3.57 -13.31 -5.34
C GLU A 159 4.80 -13.30 -6.27
N ILE A 160 6.03 -13.29 -5.73
CA ILE A 160 7.28 -13.30 -6.51
C ILE A 160 7.34 -14.49 -7.49
N PRO A 161 7.21 -15.75 -7.04
CA PRO A 161 7.35 -16.90 -7.94
C PRO A 161 6.27 -16.91 -9.03
N VAL A 162 5.02 -16.57 -8.68
CA VAL A 162 3.91 -16.49 -9.65
C VAL A 162 4.20 -15.44 -10.72
N ARG A 163 4.73 -14.27 -10.34
CA ARG A 163 5.11 -13.21 -11.27
C ARG A 163 6.28 -13.63 -12.17
N ALA A 164 7.29 -14.30 -11.62
CA ALA A 164 8.42 -14.83 -12.38
C ALA A 164 7.99 -15.85 -13.45
N VAL A 165 7.12 -16.80 -13.09
CA VAL A 165 6.57 -17.77 -14.07
C VAL A 165 5.75 -17.05 -15.14
N SER A 166 4.92 -16.08 -14.76
CA SER A 166 4.10 -15.32 -15.73
C SER A 166 4.93 -14.49 -16.70
N SER A 167 6.06 -13.93 -16.26
CA SER A 167 6.95 -13.13 -17.13
C SER A 167 7.73 -14.00 -18.10
N ILE A 168 8.17 -15.19 -17.66
CA ILE A 168 8.79 -16.21 -18.49
C ILE A 168 7.79 -16.68 -19.57
N ASN A 169 6.58 -17.06 -19.17
CA ASN A 169 5.54 -17.49 -20.11
C ASN A 169 5.21 -16.40 -21.15
N ARG A 170 5.10 -15.13 -20.72
CA ARG A 170 4.86 -14.01 -21.65
C ARG A 170 5.98 -13.87 -22.68
N ARG A 171 7.26 -13.94 -22.26
CA ARG A 171 8.41 -13.91 -23.17
C ARG A 171 8.39 -15.08 -24.17
N PHE A 172 8.02 -16.28 -23.72
CA PHE A 172 7.88 -17.43 -24.61
C PHE A 172 6.72 -17.28 -25.61
N SER A 173 5.58 -16.73 -25.20
CA SER A 173 4.44 -16.45 -26.09
C SER A 173 4.75 -15.36 -27.12
N GLU A 174 5.41 -14.27 -26.73
CA GLU A 174 5.83 -13.18 -27.63
C GLU A 174 6.83 -13.67 -28.68
N ASN A 175 7.81 -14.49 -28.28
CA ASN A 175 8.76 -15.12 -29.20
C ASN A 175 8.12 -16.15 -30.15
N LYS A 176 6.97 -16.73 -29.78
CA LYS A 176 6.22 -17.66 -30.64
C LYS A 176 5.38 -16.92 -31.68
N MET A 177 4.83 -15.74 -31.35
CA MET A 177 4.10 -14.90 -32.30
C MET A 177 5.01 -14.25 -33.36
N GLN A 178 6.25 -13.87 -33.00
CA GLN A 178 7.22 -13.32 -33.98
C GLN A 178 7.75 -14.34 -35.00
N LYS A 179 7.54 -15.65 -34.78
CA LYS A 179 8.01 -16.73 -35.66
C LYS A 179 6.98 -17.21 -36.69
N ILE A 180 5.81 -16.59 -36.78
CA ILE A 180 4.81 -16.91 -37.81
C ILE A 180 5.02 -15.93 -38.97
N PRO A 181 5.66 -16.32 -40.09
CA PRO A 181 5.72 -15.47 -41.26
C PRO A 181 4.31 -15.29 -41.83
N HIS A 182 3.95 -14.04 -42.14
CA HIS A 182 2.78 -13.73 -42.96
C HIS A 182 3.04 -14.32 -44.36
N GLY A 183 2.51 -15.53 -44.58
CA GLY A 183 2.36 -16.13 -45.91
C GLY A 183 1.17 -15.53 -46.64
#